data_AF-A0A3A9K6W5-F1
#
_entry.id   AF-A0A3A9K6W5-F1
#
_cell.length_a   1.000
_cell.length_b   1.000
_cell.length_c   1.000
_cell.angle_alpha   90.00
_cell.angle_beta   90.00
_cell.angle_gamma   90.00
#
_symmetry.space_group_name_H-M   'P 1'
#
loop_
_entity.id
_entity.type
_entity.pdbx_description
1 polymer ?
#
loop_
_entity_poly.entity_id
_entity_poly.type
_entity_poly.pdbx_seq_one_letter_code
_entity_poly.pdbx_strand_id
1 'polypeptide(L)' 'MVCPLCGGNSIGKVGNSQFYCWDCFVEFTLQKNKVTVYEVGDDGSLLPYNREQSQIIAGGS' A
#
# COMPACT_ATOMS: atom_id res chain seq x y z
N MET A 1 -9.28 -13.10 -1.19
CA MET A 1 -8.02 -12.34 -1.01
C MET A 1 -8.16 -11.58 0.30
N VAL A 2 -7.07 -11.32 1.03
CA VAL A 2 -7.10 -10.62 2.34
C VAL A 2 -6.11 -9.47 2.33
N CYS A 3 -6.44 -8.39 3.04
CA CYS A 3 -5.52 -7.27 3.22
C CYS A 3 -4.30 -7.75 4.04
N PRO A 4 -3.06 -7.52 3.58
CA PRO A 4 -1.86 -7.93 4.32
C PRO A 4 -1.63 -7.13 5.61
N LEU A 5 -2.34 -6.02 5.81
CA LEU A 5 -2.22 -5.18 7.01
C LEU A 5 -3.23 -5.56 8.10
N CYS A 6 -4.52 -5.58 7.78
CA CYS A 6 -5.58 -5.85 8.75
C CYS A 6 -6.14 -7.28 8.69
N GLY A 7 -5.80 -8.07 7.66
CA GLY A 7 -6.44 -9.37 7.41
C GLY A 7 -7.89 -9.28 6.91
N GLY A 8 -8.41 -8.06 6.71
CA GLY A 8 -9.77 -7.81 6.26
C GLY A 8 -10.04 -8.24 4.82
N ASN A 9 -11.32 -8.38 4.49
CA ASN A 9 -11.81 -8.75 3.16
C ASN A 9 -12.43 -7.58 2.38
N SER A 10 -12.47 -6.38 2.98
CA SER A 10 -12.84 -5.12 2.31
C SER A 10 -11.71 -4.63 1.40
N ILE A 11 -11.48 -5.36 0.31
CA ILE A 11 -10.43 -5.07 -0.67
C ILE A 11 -11.01 -5.08 -2.08
N GLY A 12 -10.77 -4.00 -2.81
CA GLY A 12 -11.12 -3.84 -4.23
C GLY A 12 -9.91 -4.08 -5.14
N LYS A 13 -10.14 -4.60 -6.34
CA LYS A 13 -9.11 -4.68 -7.38
C LYS A 13 -9.11 -3.37 -8.18
N VAL A 14 -7.98 -2.69 -8.22
CA VAL A 14 -7.81 -1.39 -8.90
C VAL A 14 -6.95 -1.48 -10.16
N GLY A 15 -6.16 -2.55 -10.31
CA GLY A 15 -5.28 -2.76 -11.46
C GLY A 15 -4.88 -4.22 -11.66
N ASN A 16 -3.87 -4.45 -12.49
CA ASN A 16 -3.37 -5.81 -12.74
C ASN A 16 -2.55 -6.31 -11.55
N SER A 17 -3.14 -7.20 -10.75
CA SER A 17 -2.55 -7.67 -9.48
C SER A 17 -2.34 -6.56 -8.44
N GLN A 18 -3.14 -5.49 -8.53
CA GLN A 18 -3.12 -4.34 -7.62
C GLN A 18 -4.49 -4.22 -6.94
N PHE A 19 -4.45 -4.02 -5.62
CA PHE A 19 -5.60 -4.07 -4.74
C PHE A 19 -5.58 -2.92 -3.76
N TYR A 20 -6.75 -2.42 -3.40
CA TYR A 20 -6.93 -1.32 -2.46
C TYR A 20 -7.79 -1.77 -1.29
N CYS A 21 -7.35 -1.51 -0.06
CA CYS A 21 -8.09 -1.83 1.15
C CYS A 21 -8.83 -0.60 1.68
N TRP A 22 -10.15 -0.72 1.80
CA TRP A 22 -11.02 0.37 2.26
C TRP A 22 -10.89 0.67 3.75
N ASP A 23 -10.54 -0.34 4.57
CA ASP A 23 -10.36 -0.16 6.02
C ASP A 23 -8.99 0.44 6.36
N CYS A 24 -7.95 0.10 5.59
CA CYS A 24 -6.58 0.53 5.85
C CYS A 24 -6.15 1.75 5.03
N PHE A 25 -6.93 2.16 4.03
CA PHE A 25 -6.56 3.21 3.07
C PHE A 25 -5.19 2.96 2.42
N VAL A 26 -4.88 1.68 2.14
CA VAL A 26 -3.63 1.28 1.49
C VAL A 26 -3.89 0.59 0.18
N GLU A 27 -2.96 0.78 -0.74
CA GLU A 27 -2.87 0.03 -1.97
C GLU A 27 -1.74 -1.00 -1.87
N PHE A 28 -1.92 -2.20 -2.41
CA PHE A 28 -0.88 -3.20 -2.47
C PHE A 28 -0.90 -3.99 -3.77
N THR A 29 0.29 -4.40 -4.20
CA THR A 29 0.47 -5.25 -5.38
C THR A 29 0.94 -6.63 -4.98
N LEU A 30 0.39 -7.64 -5.65
CA LEU A 30 0.80 -9.03 -5.51
C LEU A 30 1.63 -9.41 -6.73
N GLN A 31 2.94 -9.43 -6.57
CA GLN A 31 3.84 -10.07 -7.54
C GLN A 31 4.20 -11.46 -7.04
N LYS A 32 4.51 -12.39 -7.95
CA LYS A 32 4.68 -13.85 -7.73
C LYS A 32 5.13 -14.29 -6.33
N ASN A 33 6.11 -13.61 -5.72
CA ASN A 33 6.55 -13.87 -4.35
C ASN A 33 6.82 -12.60 -3.52
N LYS A 34 6.26 -11.46 -3.91
CA LYS A 34 6.48 -10.18 -3.23
C LYS A 34 5.18 -9.41 -3.14
N VAL A 35 4.84 -9.00 -1.92
CA VAL A 35 3.77 -8.04 -1.66
C VAL A 35 4.43 -6.69 -1.44
N THR A 36 4.02 -5.69 -2.22
CA THR A 36 4.44 -4.30 -2.00
C THR A 36 3.21 -3.50 -1.58
N VAL A 37 3.31 -2.77 -0.48
CA VAL A 37 2.20 -1.99 0.09
C VAL A 37 2.57 -0.51 0.04
N TYR A 38 1.57 0.32 -0.27
CA TYR A 38 1.64 1.77 -0.37
C TYR A 38 0.50 2.37 0.45
N GLU A 39 0.81 3.32 1.32
CA GLU A 39 -0.20 4.14 1.98
C GLU A 39 -0.68 5.23 1.00
N VAL A 40 -1.99 5.44 0.95
CA VAL A 40 -2.57 6.50 0.15
C VAL A 40 -2.71 7.72 1.04
N GLY A 41 -1.91 8.76 0.76
CA GLY A 41 -2.02 10.05 1.43
C GLY A 41 -3.37 10.72 1.13
N ASP A 42 -3.74 11.69 1.96
CA ASP A 42 -4.99 12.47 1.81
C ASP A 42 -5.10 13.16 0.44
N ASP A 43 -3.96 13.58 -0.11
CA ASP A 43 -3.83 14.17 -1.45
C ASP A 43 -3.86 13.13 -2.59
N GLY A 44 -3.99 11.83 -2.27
CA GLY A 44 -3.96 10.73 -3.22
C GLY A 44 -2.56 10.25 -3.62
N SER A 45 -1.51 10.84 -3.04
CA SER A 45 -0.12 10.39 -3.24
C SER A 45 0.13 8.99 -2.66
N LEU A 46 0.87 8.14 -3.38
CA LEU A 46 1.25 6.80 -2.91
C LEU A 46 2.61 6.83 -2.22
N LEU A 47 2.62 6.59 -0.90
CA LEU A 47 3.83 6.53 -0.09
C LEU A 47 4.17 5.06 0.21
N PRO A 48 5.44 4.63 0.13
CA PRO A 48 5.80 3.27 0.50
C PRO A 48 5.41 3.00 1.96
N TYR A 49 4.61 1.96 2.19
CA TYR A 49 4.22 1.58 3.54
C TYR A 49 5.43 0.95 4.25
N ASN A 50 6.11 1.77 5.06
CA ASN A 50 7.28 1.35 5.81
C ASN A 50 6.89 1.18 7.29
N ARG A 51 6.90 -0.06 7.80
CA ARG A 51 6.59 -0.34 9.21
C ARG A 51 7.65 0.19 10.18
N GLU A 52 8.84 0.49 9.66
CA GLU A 52 9.96 1.08 10.38
C GLU A 52 10.26 2.46 9.81
N GLN A 53 9.81 3.51 10.50
CA GLN A 53 10.11 4.88 10.13
C GLN A 53 11.63 5.12 10.34
N SER A 54 12.41 5.01 9.28
CA SER A 54 13.76 5.58 9.20
C SER A 54 13.90 6.29 7.85
N GLN A 55 13.13 7.38 7.72
CA GLN A 55 13.10 8.27 6.58
C GLN A 55 14.38 9.13 6.57
N ILE A 56 15.39 8.73 5.80
CA ILE A 56 16.34 9.69 5.25
C ILE A 56 15.61 10.42 4.13
N ILE A 57 15.06 11.59 4.47
CA ILE A 57 14.87 12.75 3.60
C ILE A 57 15.71 12.70 2.31
N ALA A 58 15.09 12.30 1.20
CA ALA A 58 15.54 12.70 -0.12
C ALA A 58 14.82 14.01 -0.46
N GLY A 59 15.36 15.12 0.06
CA GLY A 59 15.00 16.45 -0.39
C GLY A 59 15.38 16.59 -1.86
N GLY A 60 14.39 16.92 -2.68
CA GLY A 60 14.59 17.26 -4.08
C GLY A 60 15.52 18.45 -4.24
N SER A 61 16.36 18.37 -5.26
CA SER A 61 17.05 19.49 -5.89
C SER A 61 16.24 20.02 -7.06
#